data_AF-A0A524CP63-F1
#
_entry.id   AF-A0A524CP63-F1
#
_cell.length_a   1.000
_cell.length_b   1.000
_cell.length_c   1.000
_cell.angle_alpha   90.00
_cell.angle_beta   90.00
_cell.angle_gamma   90.00
#
_symmetry.space_group_name_H-M   'P 1'
#
loop_
_entity.id
_entity.type
_entity.pdbx_description
1 polymer ?
#
loop_
_entity_poly.entity_id
_entity_poly.type
_entity_poly.pdbx_seq_one_letter_code
_entity_poly.pdbx_strand_id
1 'polypeptide(L)'
;MLKPYIALEPIDRDLIIILSTLNILFSIYYLWEAFRLEKIFSLEDHHVEAFGKRIGIVSCVFLVPYFLFFTLLFRDLHNLQEMMLYLILLMQTCLLGTIFKEVYDLVFLEESERKIELEKNRKLYIDTDEEPYLKKRKKITF
;
A
#
# COMPACT_ATOMS: atom_id res chain seq x y z
N MET A 1 4.05 43.82 -15.59
CA MET A 1 4.31 42.45 -16.08
C MET A 1 3.63 41.47 -15.14
N LEU A 2 2.55 40.82 -15.57
CA LEU A 2 1.89 39.76 -14.80
C LEU A 2 2.84 38.56 -14.73
N LYS A 3 3.34 38.20 -13.54
CA LYS A 3 3.78 36.82 -13.33
C LYS A 3 2.54 35.93 -13.51
N PRO A 4 2.59 34.85 -14.30
CA PRO A 4 1.47 33.91 -14.33
C PRO A 4 1.27 33.40 -12.91
N TYR A 5 0.04 33.51 -12.41
CA TYR A 5 -0.43 33.10 -11.07
C TYR A 5 -0.27 31.59 -10.76
N ILE A 6 0.49 30.87 -11.60
CA ILE A 6 0.83 29.44 -11.52
C ILE A 6 2.32 29.28 -11.12
N ALA A 7 3.07 30.37 -11.01
CA ALA A 7 4.49 30.31 -10.67
C ALA A 7 4.70 30.03 -9.18
N LEU A 8 4.68 28.75 -8.80
CA LEU A 8 5.25 28.29 -7.53
C LEU A 8 6.67 28.83 -7.38
N GLU A 9 7.08 29.07 -6.13
CA GLU A 9 8.49 29.30 -5.87
C GLU A 9 9.30 28.09 -6.35
N PRO A 10 10.49 28.30 -6.96
CA PRO A 10 11.29 27.20 -7.48
C PRO A 10 11.56 26.10 -6.43
N ILE A 11 11.75 26.50 -5.18
CA ILE A 11 11.98 25.60 -4.04
C ILE A 11 10.76 24.69 -3.81
N ASP A 12 9.57 25.25 -3.85
CA ASP A 12 8.32 24.52 -3.61
C ASP A 12 8.03 23.54 -4.74
N ARG A 13 8.26 23.98 -5.98
CA ARG A 13 8.13 23.13 -7.16
C ARG A 13 9.09 21.95 -7.09
N ASP A 14 10.36 22.20 -6.79
CA ASP A 14 11.39 21.17 -6.78
C ASP A 14 11.12 20.17 -5.64
N LEU A 15 10.68 20.65 -4.47
CA LEU A 15 10.24 19.79 -3.37
C LEU A 15 9.07 18.89 -3.76
N ILE A 16 8.04 19.45 -4.40
CA ILE A 16 6.87 18.68 -4.87
C ILE A 16 7.29 17.62 -5.88
N ILE A 17 8.17 17.95 -6.83
CA ILE A 17 8.67 16.99 -7.82
C ILE A 17 9.42 15.84 -7.15
N ILE A 18 10.31 16.14 -6.19
CA ILE A 18 11.08 15.13 -5.47
C ILE A 18 10.13 14.21 -4.68
N LEU A 19 9.23 14.77 -3.89
CA LEU A 19 8.29 14.00 -3.08
C LEU A 19 7.34 13.18 -3.95
N SER A 20 6.87 13.72 -5.07
CA SER A 20 6.03 12.99 -6.03
C SER A 20 6.79 11.83 -6.67
N THR A 21 8.06 12.02 -7.02
CA THR A 21 8.92 10.96 -7.57
C THR A 21 9.10 9.84 -6.57
N LEU A 22 9.39 10.16 -5.30
CA LEU A 22 9.47 9.16 -4.23
C LEU A 22 8.13 8.43 -4.06
N ASN A 23 7.01 9.15 -4.02
CA ASN A 23 5.67 8.56 -3.91
C ASN A 23 5.38 7.58 -5.05
N ILE A 24 5.77 7.89 -6.29
CA ILE A 24 5.62 6.99 -7.43
C ILE A 24 6.44 5.71 -7.23
N LEU A 25 7.70 5.80 -6.81
CA LEU A 25 8.54 4.62 -6.56
C LEU A 25 7.95 3.71 -5.50
N PHE A 26 7.50 4.26 -4.37
CA PHE A 26 6.85 3.49 -3.31
C PHE A 26 5.51 2.89 -3.78
N SER A 27 4.73 3.63 -4.57
CA SER A 27 3.46 3.13 -5.10
C SER A 27 3.66 1.95 -6.04
N ILE A 28 4.68 2.00 -6.91
CA ILE A 28 5.05 0.87 -7.78
C ILE A 28 5.47 -0.34 -6.93
N TYR A 29 6.26 -0.13 -5.88
CA TYR A 29 6.65 -1.19 -4.96
C TYR A 29 5.43 -1.84 -4.28
N TYR A 30 4.51 -1.05 -3.73
CA TYR A 30 3.32 -1.59 -3.07
C TYR A 30 2.40 -2.30 -4.06
N LEU A 31 2.23 -1.77 -5.26
CA LEU A 31 1.46 -2.42 -6.31
C LEU A 31 2.07 -3.79 -6.69
N TRP A 32 3.39 -3.84 -6.81
CA TRP A 32 4.11 -5.09 -7.07
C TRP A 32 3.90 -6.13 -5.96
N GLU A 33 4.00 -5.71 -4.71
CA GLU A 33 3.78 -6.59 -3.56
C GLU A 33 2.32 -7.03 -3.45
N ALA A 34 1.36 -6.17 -3.79
CA ALA A 34 -0.06 -6.51 -3.86
C ALA A 34 -0.36 -7.60 -4.91
N PHE A 35 0.28 -7.55 -6.09
CA PHE A 35 0.15 -8.64 -7.08
C PHE A 35 0.72 -9.97 -6.61
N ARG A 36 1.69 -9.95 -5.70
CA ARG A 36 2.32 -11.16 -5.15
C ARG A 36 1.58 -11.71 -3.93
N LEU A 37 0.60 -10.97 -3.42
CA LEU A 37 -0.05 -11.24 -2.15
C LEU A 37 -0.70 -12.62 -2.14
N GLU A 38 -1.47 -12.96 -3.17
CA GLU A 38 -2.13 -14.26 -3.34
C GLU A 38 -1.13 -15.42 -3.28
N LYS A 39 -0.04 -15.31 -4.05
CA LYS A 39 1.02 -16.31 -4.06
C LYS A 39 1.69 -16.47 -2.70
N ILE A 40 1.82 -15.38 -1.93
CA ILE A 40 2.44 -15.38 -0.61
C ILE A 40 1.50 -16.00 0.43
N PHE A 41 0.21 -15.69 0.41
CA PHE A 41 -0.77 -16.29 1.33
C PHE A 41 -0.99 -17.79 1.10
N SER A 42 -0.70 -18.28 -0.11
CA SER A 42 -0.66 -19.71 -0.41
C SER A 42 0.56 -20.44 0.21
N LEU A 43 1.59 -19.72 0.62
CA LEU A 43 2.78 -20.30 1.26
C LEU A 43 2.55 -20.55 2.76
N GLU A 44 3.51 -21.24 3.36
CA GLU A 44 3.56 -21.47 4.80
C GLU A 44 3.61 -20.17 5.61
N ASP A 45 3.04 -20.19 6.81
CA ASP A 45 2.82 -19.02 7.66
C ASP A 45 4.11 -18.24 7.95
N HIS A 46 5.27 -18.91 8.01
CA HIS A 46 6.57 -18.26 8.22
C HIS A 46 6.98 -17.33 7.07
N HIS A 47 6.59 -17.64 5.82
CA HIS A 47 6.82 -16.78 4.67
C HIS A 47 5.88 -15.56 4.69
N VAL A 48 4.65 -15.74 5.18
CA VAL A 48 3.68 -14.65 5.33
C VAL A 48 4.13 -13.67 6.41
N GLU A 49 4.64 -14.17 7.54
CA GLU A 49 5.21 -13.32 8.59
C GLU A 49 6.46 -12.55 8.10
N ALA A 50 7.35 -13.22 7.36
CA ALA A 50 8.52 -12.58 6.77
C ALA A 50 8.13 -11.48 5.76
N PHE A 51 7.07 -11.71 4.98
CA PHE A 51 6.47 -10.71 4.10
C PHE A 51 5.92 -9.51 4.90
N GLY A 52 5.13 -9.76 5.95
CA GLY A 52 4.59 -8.73 6.84
C GLY A 52 5.69 -7.86 7.46
N LYS A 53 6.78 -8.47 7.95
CA LYS A 53 7.94 -7.72 8.47
C LYS A 53 8.60 -6.86 7.39
N ARG A 54 8.82 -7.40 6.19
CA ARG A 54 9.42 -6.65 5.09
C ARG A 54 8.58 -5.44 4.69
N ILE A 55 7.28 -5.66 4.45
CA ILE A 55 6.40 -4.56 4.03
C ILE A 55 6.27 -3.52 5.13
N GLY A 56 6.20 -3.93 6.40
CA GLY A 56 6.23 -3.04 7.55
C GLY A 56 7.48 -2.16 7.61
N ILE A 57 8.68 -2.74 7.41
CA ILE A 57 9.94 -1.96 7.39
C ILE A 57 9.92 -0.93 6.26
N VAL A 58 9.52 -1.33 5.05
CA VAL A 58 9.44 -0.41 3.90
C VAL A 58 8.42 0.71 4.15
N SER A 59 7.29 0.39 4.78
CA SER A 59 6.28 1.39 5.18
C SER A 59 6.78 2.34 6.26
N CYS A 60 7.60 1.89 7.20
CA CYS A 60 8.28 2.79 8.14
C CYS A 60 9.24 3.76 7.43
N VAL A 61 9.96 3.32 6.39
CA VAL A 61 10.78 4.21 5.57
C VAL A 61 9.91 5.21 4.80
N PHE A 62 8.76 4.77 4.30
CA PHE A 62 7.80 5.63 3.59
C PHE A 62 7.18 6.72 4.48
N LEU A 63 7.18 6.56 5.81
CA LEU A 63 6.72 7.62 6.72
C LEU A 63 7.53 8.92 6.56
N VAL A 64 8.83 8.84 6.24
CA VAL A 64 9.68 10.03 6.08
C VAL A 64 9.16 10.95 4.95
N PRO A 65 9.02 10.49 3.69
CA PRO A 65 8.45 11.33 2.64
C PRO A 65 7.00 11.70 2.90
N TYR A 66 6.21 10.86 3.59
CA TYR A 66 4.83 11.18 3.99
C TYR A 66 4.78 12.38 4.95
N PHE A 67 5.60 12.41 6.00
CA PHE A 67 5.67 13.55 6.92
C PHE A 67 6.24 14.80 6.26
N LEU A 68 7.19 14.65 5.33
CA LEU A 68 7.65 15.79 4.53
C LEU A 68 6.55 16.33 3.62
N PHE A 69 5.70 15.46 3.08
CA PHE A 69 4.54 15.86 2.28
C PHE A 69 3.53 16.67 3.10
N PHE A 70 3.35 16.36 4.39
CA PHE A 70 2.54 17.16 5.32
C PHE A 70 3.01 18.62 5.42
N THR A 71 4.31 18.89 5.29
CA THR A 71 4.83 20.27 5.39
C THR A 71 4.32 21.18 4.27
N LEU A 72 3.86 20.60 3.15
CA LEU A 72 3.26 21.34 2.04
C LEU A 72 1.91 21.97 2.40
N LEU A 73 1.21 21.48 3.44
CA LEU A 73 -0.05 22.07 3.92
C LEU A 73 0.14 23.47 4.53
N PHE A 74 1.35 23.80 4.94
CA PHE A 74 1.68 25.09 5.55
C PHE A 74 2.26 26.08 4.55
N ARG A 75 2.32 25.72 3.26
CA ARG A 75 2.79 26.59 2.19
C ARG A 75 1.63 27.28 1.51
N ASP A 76 1.88 28.48 0.99
CA ASP A 76 0.88 29.28 0.28
C ASP A 76 0.66 28.71 -1.13
N LEU A 77 -0.13 27.64 -1.20
CA LEU A 77 -0.47 26.93 -2.42
C LEU A 77 -1.81 27.43 -2.97
N HIS A 78 -1.98 27.33 -4.30
CA HIS A 78 -3.26 27.68 -4.88
C HIS A 78 -4.35 26.65 -4.47
N ASN A 79 -5.61 27.07 -4.34
CA ASN A 79 -6.73 26.23 -3.88
C ASN A 79 -6.80 24.86 -4.56
N LEU A 80 -6.54 24.78 -5.88
CA LEU A 80 -6.54 23.52 -6.61
C LEU A 80 -5.41 22.58 -6.15
N GLN A 81 -4.23 23.13 -5.89
CA GLN A 81 -3.06 22.38 -5.42
C GLN A 81 -3.25 21.92 -3.98
N GLU A 82 -3.82 22.77 -3.12
CA GLU A 82 -4.20 22.37 -1.76
C GLU A 82 -5.20 21.21 -1.79
N MET A 83 -6.24 21.28 -2.61
CA MET A 83 -7.22 20.20 -2.75
C MET A 83 -6.57 18.89 -3.22
N MET A 84 -5.66 18.96 -4.20
CA MET A 84 -4.89 17.80 -4.63
C MET A 84 -4.00 17.24 -3.52
N LEU A 85 -3.36 18.12 -2.75
CA LEU A 85 -2.51 17.75 -1.62
C LEU A 85 -3.32 16.99 -0.55
N TYR A 86 -4.50 17.52 -0.17
CA TYR A 86 -5.42 16.86 0.76
C TYR A 86 -5.83 15.48 0.27
N LEU A 87 -6.18 15.35 -1.02
CA LEU A 87 -6.58 14.07 -1.59
C LEU A 87 -5.43 13.06 -1.56
N ILE A 88 -4.21 13.48 -1.91
CA ILE A 88 -3.02 12.62 -1.86
C ILE A 88 -2.72 12.20 -0.43
N LEU A 89 -2.76 13.12 0.54
CA LEU A 89 -2.56 12.80 1.95
C LEU A 89 -3.61 11.81 2.46
N LEU A 90 -4.88 11.99 2.11
CA LEU A 90 -5.94 11.06 2.46
C LEU A 90 -5.67 9.67 1.90
N MET A 91 -5.35 9.57 0.60
CA MET A 91 -5.01 8.29 -0.05
C MET A 91 -3.80 7.62 0.61
N GLN A 92 -2.76 8.38 0.92
CA GLN A 92 -1.56 7.86 1.60
C GLN A 92 -1.84 7.39 3.02
N THR A 93 -2.66 8.13 3.76
CA THR A 93 -3.09 7.76 5.11
C THR A 93 -3.88 6.45 5.09
N CYS A 94 -4.83 6.31 4.15
CA CYS A 94 -5.59 5.07 3.97
C CYS A 94 -4.70 3.89 3.59
N LEU A 95 -3.73 4.10 2.69
CA LEU A 95 -2.78 3.07 2.27
C LEU A 95 -1.92 2.62 3.45
N LEU A 96 -1.29 3.55 4.17
CA LEU A 96 -0.46 3.25 5.33
C LEU A 96 -1.27 2.59 6.45
N GLY A 97 -2.48 3.09 6.72
CA GLY A 97 -3.37 2.51 7.71
C GLY A 97 -3.73 1.06 7.39
N THR A 98 -4.03 0.78 6.11
CA THR A 98 -4.30 -0.60 5.65
C THR A 98 -3.07 -1.49 5.82
N ILE A 99 -1.90 -1.04 5.39
CA ILE A 99 -0.67 -1.83 5.50
C ILE A 99 -0.32 -2.08 6.96
N PHE A 100 -0.36 -1.06 7.82
CA PHE A 100 -0.01 -1.25 9.23
C PHE A 100 -1.01 -2.12 9.97
N LYS A 101 -2.30 -2.07 9.61
CA LYS A 101 -3.29 -3.03 10.12
C LYS A 101 -2.88 -4.46 9.77
N GLU A 102 -2.64 -4.74 8.48
CA GLU A 102 -2.24 -6.09 8.05
C GLU A 102 -0.91 -6.54 8.67
N VAL A 103 0.06 -5.64 8.82
CA VAL A 103 1.33 -5.95 9.50
C VAL A 103 1.12 -6.25 10.98
N TYR A 104 0.24 -5.50 11.65
CA TYR A 104 -0.13 -5.75 13.03
C TYR A 104 -0.75 -7.15 13.17
N ASP A 105 -1.73 -7.45 12.33
CA ASP A 105 -2.46 -8.71 12.31
C ASP A 105 -1.52 -9.90 12.05
N LEU A 106 -0.57 -9.76 11.12
CA LEU A 106 0.37 -10.82 10.76
C LEU A 106 1.51 -11.03 11.77
N VAL A 107 2.00 -9.97 12.40
CA VAL A 107 3.25 -10.01 13.18
C VAL A 107 2.99 -9.97 14.69
N PHE A 108 1.92 -9.33 15.14
CA PHE A 108 1.71 -9.00 16.56
C PHE A 108 0.51 -9.70 17.19
N LEU A 109 -0.43 -10.25 16.41
CA LEU A 109 -1.51 -11.08 16.98
C LEU A 109 -0.98 -12.38 17.59
N GLU A 110 -1.67 -12.82 18.65
CA GLU A 110 -1.44 -14.12 19.26
C GLU A 110 -1.59 -15.23 18.23
N GLU A 111 -0.81 -16.31 18.38
CA GLU A 111 -0.69 -17.35 17.37
C GLU A 111 -2.05 -18.01 17.03
N SER A 112 -2.98 -18.06 17.98
CA SER A 112 -4.35 -18.53 17.78
C SER A 112 -5.21 -17.57 16.96
N GLU A 113 -5.11 -16.27 17.20
CA GLU A 113 -5.89 -15.25 16.49
C GLU A 113 -5.34 -15.04 15.07
N ARG A 114 -4.02 -15.04 14.93
CA ARG A 114 -3.31 -14.99 13.65
C ARG A 114 -3.69 -16.14 12.72
N LYS A 115 -3.82 -17.36 13.25
CA LYS A 115 -4.24 -18.53 12.45
C LYS A 115 -5.67 -18.35 11.92
N ILE A 116 -6.57 -17.80 12.72
CA ILE A 116 -7.96 -17.52 12.30
C ILE A 116 -8.00 -16.45 11.21
N GLU A 117 -7.20 -15.39 11.35
CA GLU A 117 -7.16 -14.31 10.36
C GLU A 117 -6.46 -14.74 9.06
N LEU A 118 -5.38 -15.50 9.14
CA LEU A 118 -4.74 -16.13 7.98
C LEU A 118 -5.70 -17.05 7.24
N GLU A 119 -6.52 -17.83 7.96
CA GLU A 119 -7.51 -18.70 7.32
C GLU A 119 -8.63 -17.90 6.62
N LYS A 120 -9.07 -16.77 7.22
CA LYS A 120 -10.02 -15.85 6.57
C LYS A 120 -9.42 -15.21 5.32
N ASN A 121 -8.19 -14.73 5.40
CA ASN A 121 -7.49 -14.11 4.27
C ASN A 121 -7.23 -15.14 3.16
N ARG A 122 -6.81 -16.37 3.51
CA ARG A 122 -6.68 -17.46 2.54
C ARG A 122 -7.99 -17.75 1.82
N LYS A 123 -9.14 -17.80 2.50
CA LYS A 123 -10.45 -17.96 1.84
C LYS A 123 -10.75 -16.80 0.88
N LEU A 124 -10.45 -15.57 1.27
CA LEU A 124 -10.65 -14.39 0.41
C LEU A 124 -9.81 -14.43 -0.88
N TYR A 125 -8.56 -14.91 -0.78
CA TYR A 125 -7.63 -14.91 -1.91
C TYR A 125 -7.62 -16.22 -2.72
N ILE A 126 -8.00 -17.36 -2.13
CA ILE A 126 -7.88 -18.69 -2.75
C ILE A 126 -9.24 -19.25 -3.23
N ASP A 127 -10.37 -18.94 -2.57
CA ASP A 127 -11.67 -19.51 -2.96
C ASP A 127 -12.20 -18.93 -4.30
N THR A 128 -11.54 -17.92 -4.86
CA THR A 128 -11.91 -17.34 -6.17
C THR A 128 -11.47 -18.23 -7.35
N ASP A 129 -10.58 -19.21 -7.13
CA ASP A 129 -9.94 -20.01 -8.19
C ASP A 129 -10.34 -21.50 -8.22
N GLU A 130 -11.21 -21.99 -7.33
CA GLU A 130 -11.58 -23.42 -7.33
C GLU A 130 -12.60 -23.84 -8.41
N GLU A 131 -13.29 -22.92 -9.11
CA GLU A 131 -14.34 -23.33 -10.06
C GLU A 131 -13.89 -23.94 -11.41
N PRO A 132 -12.71 -23.64 -12.02
CA PRO A 132 -12.33 -24.29 -13.27
C PRO A 132 -11.66 -25.66 -13.09
N TYR A 133 -10.92 -25.87 -12.00
CA TYR A 133 -10.06 -27.05 -11.85
C TYR A 133 -10.80 -28.28 -11.31
N LEU A 134 -11.82 -28.09 -10.45
CA LEU A 134 -12.65 -29.18 -9.94
C LEU A 134 -13.63 -29.74 -10.98
N LYS A 135 -14.05 -28.92 -11.96
CA LYS A 135 -14.92 -29.37 -13.07
C LYS A 135 -14.19 -30.27 -14.08
N LYS A 136 -12.86 -30.16 -14.17
CA LYS A 136 -12.03 -30.97 -15.09
C LYS A 136 -11.73 -32.38 -14.55
N ARG A 137 -11.67 -32.56 -13.22
CA ARG A 137 -11.47 -33.90 -12.61
C ARG A 137 -12.73 -34.77 -12.59
N LYS A 138 -13.93 -34.19 -12.48
CA LYS A 138 -15.19 -34.97 -12.52
C LYS A 138 -15.58 -35.51 -13.91
N LYS A 139 -14.89 -35.12 -14.98
CA LYS A 139 -15.07 -35.69 -16.32
C LYS A 139 -14.10 -36.83 -16.66
N ILE A 140 -13.17 -37.15 -15.76
CA ILE A 140 -12.21 -38.24 -15.93
C ILE A 140 -12.31 -39.15 -14.71
N THR A 141 -13.47 -39.79 -14.53
CA THR A 141 -13.60 -40.96 -13.67
C THR A 141 -14.80 -41.75 -14.14
N PHE A 142 -14.47 -42.84 -14.85
CA PHE A 142 -15.28 -43.93 -15.40
C PHE A 142 -16.34 -43.59 -16.45
#